data_AF-A0A5K3EGD8-F1
#
_entry.id   AF-A0A5K3EGD8-F1
#
_cell.length_a   1.000
_cell.length_b   1.000
_cell.length_c   1.000
_cell.angle_alpha   90.00
_cell.angle_beta   90.00
_cell.angle_gamma   90.00
#
_symmetry.space_group_name_H-M   'P 1'
#
loop_
_entity.id
_entity.type
_entity.pdbx_description
1 polymer ?
#
loop_
_entity_poly.entity_id
_entity_poly.type
_entity_poly.pdbx_seq_one_letter_code
_entity_poly.pdbx_strand_id
1 'polypeptide(L)'
;MYILACVIHIFHNDPKYTKVEHGVKLDSVYMSYHSIHEDVDNVVNWMHQGVLKKRTMENLEKYVEKNPELPLLLDKLRSRGAKVFLLTNSDFTYSQAIMTYMLEEPGESGEVRPWTSYFDFILTDAKKPLFFDAGTILRALDENTGHLSIGHHIGPLQSGKIYSGGSCEVFTQLIGARGKDVLYAGDHIFGDILKSKKKVGWRTFLVVPELTNEIYVWKKKSSLFDRLQYLDNKLADAYKDMNIETREQPDVANLRKEIRAVAQEMERSYGLLGSIFRSGSRHTFFSAQAMRYADIYSFSCFNLLHYPLCYMFRAPTMLMPHESTVPHSDSRIGSFADLEETPCGLRRRSYAVTSANPTFIRPEVSLTAKGIMNSNLIEDVQEGVETMFDTAEVEDEENYK
;
A
#
# COMPACT_ATOMS: atom_id res chain seq x y z
N MET A 1 -9.99 17.03 2.37
CA MET A 1 -9.85 17.40 0.94
C MET A 1 -10.97 18.33 0.45
N TYR A 2 -12.24 17.91 0.38
CA TYR A 2 -13.31 18.75 -0.17
C TYR A 2 -13.48 20.10 0.56
N ILE A 3 -13.50 20.08 1.90
CA ILE A 3 -13.57 21.31 2.71
C ILE A 3 -12.43 22.28 2.38
N LEU A 4 -11.20 21.79 2.24
CA LEU A 4 -10.05 22.62 1.88
C LEU A 4 -10.25 23.30 0.52
N ALA A 5 -10.73 22.55 -0.48
CA ALA A 5 -11.06 23.10 -1.78
C ALA A 5 -12.17 24.17 -1.70
N CYS A 6 -13.22 23.93 -0.91
CA CYS A 6 -14.29 24.91 -0.68
C CYS A 6 -13.79 26.18 0.01
N VAL A 7 -12.97 26.05 1.05
CA VAL A 7 -12.41 27.20 1.79
C VAL A 7 -11.53 28.05 0.87
N ILE A 8 -10.65 27.42 0.10
CA ILE A 8 -9.83 28.12 -0.91
C ILE A 8 -10.73 28.78 -1.96
N HIS A 9 -11.75 28.10 -2.43
CA HIS A 9 -12.70 28.62 -3.41
C HIS A 9 -13.45 29.85 -2.87
N ILE A 10 -13.90 29.84 -1.61
CA ILE A 10 -14.55 30.99 -0.98
C ILE A 10 -13.62 32.19 -0.98
N PHE A 11 -12.37 32.04 -0.53
CA PHE A 11 -11.42 33.15 -0.50
C PHE A 11 -11.02 33.65 -1.90
N HIS A 12 -10.98 32.78 -2.91
CA HIS A 12 -10.62 33.19 -4.28
C HIS A 12 -11.76 33.91 -5.00
N ASN A 13 -13.01 33.68 -4.61
CA ASN A 13 -14.18 34.27 -5.28
C ASN A 13 -14.84 35.41 -4.49
N ASP A 14 -14.45 35.63 -3.23
CA ASP A 14 -14.90 36.79 -2.48
C ASP A 14 -14.03 38.02 -2.85
N PRO A 15 -14.63 39.09 -3.43
CA PRO A 15 -13.90 40.26 -3.89
C PRO A 15 -13.18 41.05 -2.79
N LYS A 16 -13.48 40.77 -1.51
CA LYS A 16 -12.79 41.38 -0.37
C LYS A 16 -11.36 40.89 -0.23
N TYR A 17 -11.07 39.66 -0.68
CA TYR A 17 -9.76 39.06 -0.55
C TYR A 17 -8.93 39.27 -1.82
N THR A 18 -7.67 39.61 -1.63
CA THR A 18 -6.68 39.66 -2.71
C THR A 18 -5.89 38.37 -2.74
N LYS A 19 -5.94 37.66 -3.87
CA LYS A 19 -5.13 36.45 -4.10
C LYS A 19 -3.65 36.83 -4.25
N VAL A 20 -2.78 36.11 -3.54
CA VAL A 20 -1.32 36.20 -3.70
C VAL A 20 -0.74 34.81 -3.96
N GLU A 21 0.55 34.74 -4.31
CA GLU A 21 1.19 33.49 -4.75
C GLU A 21 1.07 32.35 -3.73
N HIS A 22 1.29 32.64 -2.45
CA HIS A 22 1.29 31.64 -1.38
C HIS A 22 0.10 31.77 -0.39
N GLY A 23 -0.96 32.49 -0.77
CA GLY A 23 -2.12 32.65 0.12
C GLY A 23 -3.12 33.70 -0.35
N VAL A 24 -3.82 34.29 0.61
CA VAL A 24 -4.81 35.36 0.41
C VAL A 24 -4.61 36.47 1.43
N LYS A 25 -4.99 37.71 1.07
CA LYS A 25 -4.85 38.90 1.91
C LYS A 25 -6.16 39.65 2.02
N LEU A 26 -6.49 40.13 3.21
CA LEU A 26 -7.58 41.05 3.48
C LEU A 26 -7.02 42.22 4.29
N ASP A 27 -6.93 43.40 3.68
CA ASP A 27 -6.35 44.61 4.29
C ASP A 27 -4.95 44.38 4.90
N SER A 28 -4.84 44.33 6.23
CA SER A 28 -3.58 44.08 6.96
C SER A 28 -3.36 42.60 7.32
N VAL A 29 -4.33 41.73 7.06
CA VAL A 29 -4.30 40.31 7.43
C VAL A 29 -3.86 39.48 6.23
N TYR A 30 -2.84 38.66 6.42
CA TYR A 30 -2.36 37.68 5.45
C TYR A 30 -2.61 36.27 5.97
N MET A 31 -3.18 35.41 5.13
CA MET A 31 -3.41 33.99 5.41
C MET A 31 -2.69 33.17 4.34
N SER A 32 -1.67 32.41 4.78
CA SER A 32 -0.97 31.48 3.89
C SER A 32 -1.84 30.24 3.61
N TYR A 33 -1.64 29.57 2.47
CA TYR A 33 -2.32 28.29 2.23
C TYR A 33 -1.92 27.22 3.26
N HIS A 34 -0.70 27.31 3.81
CA HIS A 34 -0.23 26.42 4.86
C HIS A 34 -1.03 26.61 6.16
N SER A 35 -1.17 27.85 6.63
CA SER A 35 -1.97 28.13 7.83
C SER A 35 -3.45 27.77 7.65
N ILE A 36 -4.02 28.00 6.45
CA ILE A 36 -5.39 27.55 6.14
C ILE A 36 -5.51 26.03 6.22
N HIS A 37 -4.51 25.30 5.72
CA HIS A 37 -4.48 23.84 5.82
C HIS A 37 -4.38 23.38 7.27
N GLU A 38 -3.48 23.97 8.06
CA GLU A 38 -3.35 23.68 9.50
C GLU A 38 -4.67 23.95 10.26
N ASP A 39 -5.36 25.05 9.97
CA ASP A 39 -6.65 25.36 10.57
C ASP A 39 -7.71 24.31 10.23
N VAL A 40 -7.78 23.89 8.97
CA VAL A 40 -8.70 22.83 8.53
C VAL A 40 -8.38 21.50 9.23
N ASP A 41 -7.10 21.12 9.31
CA ASP A 41 -6.66 19.91 9.98
C ASP A 41 -6.97 19.95 11.48
N ASN A 42 -6.73 21.08 12.14
CA ASN A 42 -7.05 21.30 13.55
C ASN A 42 -8.56 21.15 13.81
N VAL A 43 -9.41 21.71 12.94
CA VAL A 43 -10.87 21.57 13.04
C VAL A 43 -11.29 20.11 12.84
N VAL A 44 -10.74 19.42 11.85
CA VAL A 44 -11.03 17.99 11.62
C VAL A 44 -10.64 17.16 12.84
N ASN A 45 -9.43 17.34 13.36
CA ASN A 45 -8.95 16.65 14.56
C ASN A 45 -9.84 16.93 15.79
N TRP A 46 -10.23 18.18 16.00
CA TRP A 46 -11.14 18.57 17.08
C TRP A 46 -12.51 17.90 16.94
N MET A 47 -13.08 17.87 15.73
CA MET A 47 -14.36 17.19 15.48
C MET A 47 -14.27 15.70 15.79
N HIS A 48 -13.18 15.04 15.38
CA HIS A 48 -12.94 13.61 15.63
C HIS A 48 -12.78 13.28 17.13
N GLN A 49 -12.22 14.19 17.92
CA GLN A 49 -12.07 14.02 19.37
C GLN A 49 -13.33 14.35 20.17
N GLY A 50 -14.28 15.07 19.58
CA GLY A 50 -15.51 15.50 20.25
C GLY A 50 -16.77 14.97 19.58
N VAL A 51 -17.39 15.84 18.77
CA VAL A 51 -18.80 15.72 18.40
C VAL A 51 -19.06 14.60 17.38
N LEU A 52 -18.09 14.26 16.54
CA LEU A 52 -18.26 13.28 15.47
C LEU A 52 -18.50 11.88 16.05
N LYS A 53 -17.58 11.41 16.92
CA LYS A 53 -17.71 10.11 17.59
C LYS A 53 -19.03 9.99 18.34
N LYS A 54 -19.42 11.05 19.06
CA LYS A 54 -20.68 11.09 19.80
C LYS A 54 -21.89 10.88 18.88
N ARG A 55 -21.99 11.65 17.79
CA ARG A 55 -23.10 11.53 16.82
C ARG A 55 -23.10 10.19 16.07
N THR A 56 -21.93 9.62 15.80
CA THR A 56 -21.82 8.29 15.21
C THR A 56 -22.37 7.22 16.16
N MET A 57 -21.99 7.27 17.45
CA MET A 57 -22.49 6.34 18.46
C MET A 57 -24.00 6.48 18.73
N GLU A 58 -24.57 7.67 18.55
CA GLU A 58 -26.02 7.91 18.65
C GLU A 58 -26.83 7.24 17.53
N ASN A 59 -26.21 6.91 16.38
CA ASN A 59 -26.89 6.25 15.27
C ASN A 59 -25.92 5.37 14.46
N LEU A 60 -25.51 4.26 15.05
CA LEU A 60 -24.55 3.34 14.44
C LEU A 60 -25.08 2.70 13.15
N GLU A 61 -26.36 2.33 13.09
CA GLU A 61 -26.99 1.72 11.90
C GLU A 61 -26.89 2.60 10.65
N LYS A 62 -26.94 3.92 10.81
CA LYS A 62 -26.82 4.84 9.68
C LYS A 62 -25.39 5.00 9.18
N TYR A 63 -24.41 4.94 10.08
CA TYR A 63 -23.03 5.38 9.79
C TYR A 63 -22.01 4.25 9.73
N VAL A 64 -22.33 3.07 10.26
CA VAL A 64 -21.43 1.92 10.34
C VAL A 64 -22.07 0.75 9.61
N GLU A 65 -21.44 0.32 8.51
CA GLU A 65 -21.86 -0.88 7.81
C GLU A 65 -21.58 -2.10 8.68
N LYS A 66 -22.63 -2.87 8.98
CA LYS A 66 -22.51 -4.12 9.71
C LYS A 66 -22.38 -5.27 8.73
N ASN A 67 -21.39 -6.13 8.94
CA ASN A 67 -21.21 -7.34 8.16
C ASN A 67 -21.40 -8.58 9.06
N PRO A 68 -22.41 -9.43 8.78
CA PRO A 68 -22.71 -10.62 9.60
C PRO A 68 -21.64 -11.71 9.51
N GLU A 69 -20.72 -11.64 8.54
CA GLU A 69 -19.63 -12.60 8.39
C GLU A 69 -18.41 -12.29 9.28
N LEU A 70 -18.39 -11.13 9.96
CA LEU A 70 -17.28 -10.76 10.83
C LEU A 70 -17.05 -11.74 12.00
N PRO A 71 -18.07 -12.10 12.81
CA PRO A 71 -17.91 -13.14 13.83
C PRO A 71 -17.36 -14.45 13.26
N LEU A 72 -17.90 -14.88 12.10
CA LEU A 72 -17.49 -16.10 11.42
C LEU A 72 -16.02 -16.06 10.99
N LEU A 73 -15.54 -14.93 10.46
CA LEU A 73 -14.13 -14.75 10.09
C LEU A 73 -13.23 -14.87 11.31
N LEU A 74 -13.53 -14.17 12.40
CA LEU A 74 -12.69 -14.16 13.61
C LEU A 74 -12.62 -15.57 14.23
N ASP A 75 -13.73 -16.29 14.27
CA ASP A 75 -13.76 -17.67 14.78
C ASP A 75 -13.01 -18.65 13.87
N LYS A 76 -13.18 -18.53 12.54
CA LYS A 76 -12.43 -19.36 11.59
C LYS A 76 -10.93 -19.13 11.70
N LEU A 77 -10.46 -17.89 11.86
CA LEU A 77 -9.04 -17.61 12.05
C LEU A 77 -8.49 -18.33 13.28
N ARG A 78 -9.24 -18.36 14.38
CA ARG A 78 -8.81 -19.00 15.63
C ARG A 78 -8.94 -20.52 15.63
N SER A 79 -9.76 -21.09 14.73
CA SER A 79 -10.05 -22.54 14.69
C SER A 79 -8.82 -23.45 14.56
N ARG A 80 -7.70 -22.95 14.03
CA ARG A 80 -6.43 -23.70 13.88
C ARG A 80 -5.31 -23.20 14.80
N GLY A 81 -5.67 -22.54 15.90
CA GLY A 81 -4.71 -22.08 16.92
C GLY A 81 -3.98 -20.78 16.57
N ALA A 82 -4.35 -20.08 15.48
CA ALA A 82 -3.88 -18.73 15.25
C ALA A 82 -4.51 -17.77 16.27
N LYS A 83 -3.72 -16.79 16.70
CA LYS A 83 -4.17 -15.74 17.61
C LYS A 83 -4.66 -14.54 16.82
N VAL A 84 -5.71 -13.90 17.30
CA VAL A 84 -6.31 -12.71 16.69
C VAL A 84 -6.18 -11.55 17.66
N PHE A 85 -5.76 -10.38 17.15
CA PHE A 85 -5.64 -9.18 17.96
C PHE A 85 -6.27 -7.96 17.30
N LEU A 86 -6.71 -7.02 18.14
CA LEU A 86 -7.13 -5.68 17.74
C LEU A 86 -6.05 -4.67 18.13
N LEU A 87 -5.64 -3.83 17.19
CA LEU A 87 -4.71 -2.73 17.41
C LEU A 87 -5.25 -1.46 16.75
N THR A 88 -5.86 -0.58 17.56
CA THR A 88 -6.59 0.60 17.08
C THR A 88 -6.09 1.91 17.69
N ASN A 89 -6.19 3.00 16.92
CA ASN A 89 -5.91 4.36 17.41
C ASN A 89 -7.08 4.94 18.22
N SER A 90 -8.26 4.34 18.10
CA SER A 90 -9.44 4.76 18.85
C SER A 90 -9.27 4.50 20.34
N ASP A 91 -9.90 5.36 21.16
CA ASP A 91 -10.04 5.14 22.59
C ASP A 91 -10.94 3.93 22.89
N PHE A 92 -10.90 3.48 24.14
CA PHE A 92 -11.70 2.35 24.60
C PHE A 92 -13.20 2.57 24.43
N THR A 93 -13.74 3.71 24.87
CA THR A 93 -15.19 3.98 24.86
C THR A 93 -15.78 3.86 23.46
N TYR A 94 -15.11 4.48 22.47
CA TYR A 94 -15.53 4.41 21.09
C TYR A 94 -15.35 3.00 20.52
N SER A 95 -14.23 2.34 20.82
CA SER A 95 -13.96 0.98 20.35
C SER A 95 -15.00 -0.02 20.90
N GLN A 96 -15.37 0.10 22.17
CA GLN A 96 -16.40 -0.73 22.79
C GLN A 96 -17.75 -0.52 22.11
N ALA A 97 -18.18 0.72 21.89
CA ALA A 97 -19.47 1.00 21.24
C ALA A 97 -19.55 0.40 19.81
N ILE A 98 -18.48 0.58 19.02
CA ILE A 98 -18.40 0.04 17.66
C ILE A 98 -18.36 -1.49 17.69
N MET A 99 -17.50 -2.09 18.51
CA MET A 99 -17.33 -3.55 18.54
C MET A 99 -18.55 -4.27 19.11
N THR A 100 -19.19 -3.73 20.14
CA THR A 100 -20.49 -4.24 20.63
C THR A 100 -21.52 -4.23 19.50
N TYR A 101 -21.65 -3.12 18.77
CA TYR A 101 -22.58 -3.06 17.64
C TYR A 101 -22.24 -4.07 16.53
N MET A 102 -20.96 -4.32 16.26
CA MET A 102 -20.54 -5.22 15.19
C MET A 102 -20.59 -6.71 15.56
N LEU A 103 -20.36 -7.09 16.82
CA LEU A 103 -20.08 -8.47 17.23
C LEU A 103 -21.05 -9.06 18.26
N GLU A 104 -21.74 -8.24 19.05
CA GLU A 104 -22.61 -8.70 20.14
C GLU A 104 -24.06 -8.86 19.67
N GLU A 105 -24.27 -9.75 18.69
CA GLU A 105 -25.61 -10.17 18.27
C GLU A 105 -26.07 -11.42 19.04
N PRO A 106 -27.38 -11.56 19.34
CA PRO A 106 -27.91 -12.80 19.89
C PRO A 106 -27.70 -13.95 18.91
N GLY A 107 -27.02 -15.00 19.36
CA GLY A 107 -26.90 -16.24 18.58
C GLY A 107 -28.21 -17.02 18.51
N GLU A 108 -28.20 -18.19 17.84
CA GLU A 108 -29.37 -19.07 17.73
C GLU A 108 -29.91 -19.53 19.11
N SER A 109 -29.03 -19.65 20.11
CA SER A 109 -29.38 -19.97 21.50
C SER A 109 -29.90 -18.78 22.31
N GLY A 110 -29.87 -17.56 21.75
CA GLY A 110 -30.19 -16.31 22.44
C GLY A 110 -29.07 -15.76 23.31
N GLU A 111 -27.94 -16.47 23.46
CA GLU A 111 -26.78 -15.98 24.19
C GLU A 111 -26.01 -14.94 23.36
N VAL A 112 -25.59 -13.85 24.02
CA VAL A 112 -24.78 -12.80 23.42
C VAL A 112 -23.33 -13.00 23.88
N ARG A 113 -22.44 -13.28 22.92
CA ARG A 113 -21.02 -13.42 23.18
C ARG A 113 -20.35 -12.05 23.27
N PRO A 114 -19.64 -11.72 24.36
CA PRO A 114 -18.93 -10.45 24.47
C PRO A 114 -17.90 -10.27 23.35
N TRP A 115 -17.82 -9.06 22.77
CA TRP A 115 -16.94 -8.79 21.62
C TRP A 115 -15.45 -9.03 21.96
N THR A 116 -15.07 -8.79 23.21
CA THR A 116 -13.70 -8.97 23.69
C THR A 116 -13.23 -10.42 23.57
N SER A 117 -14.14 -11.38 23.62
CA SER A 117 -13.84 -12.81 23.53
C SER A 117 -13.49 -13.29 22.11
N TYR A 118 -13.69 -12.46 21.08
CA TYR A 118 -13.23 -12.76 19.71
C TYR A 118 -11.74 -12.49 19.52
N PHE A 119 -11.10 -11.76 20.45
CA PHE A 119 -9.71 -11.35 20.36
C PHE A 119 -8.89 -11.95 21.51
N ASP A 120 -7.70 -12.44 21.18
CA ASP A 120 -6.71 -12.88 22.16
C ASP A 120 -6.00 -11.66 22.77
N PHE A 121 -5.81 -10.58 22.00
CA PHE A 121 -5.21 -9.33 22.50
C PHE A 121 -5.94 -8.10 21.98
N ILE A 122 -6.19 -7.12 22.84
CA ILE A 122 -6.91 -5.88 22.48
C ILE A 122 -6.09 -4.69 22.93
N LEU A 123 -5.65 -3.87 21.98
CA LEU A 123 -4.91 -2.63 22.21
C LEU A 123 -5.66 -1.44 21.62
N THR A 124 -6.06 -0.51 22.49
CA THR A 124 -6.65 0.79 22.15
C THR A 124 -5.60 1.89 22.25
N ASP A 125 -5.92 3.10 21.77
CA ASP A 125 -5.04 4.27 21.84
C ASP A 125 -3.59 4.01 21.36
N ALA A 126 -3.43 3.17 20.33
CA ALA A 126 -2.10 2.74 19.87
C ALA A 126 -1.22 3.90 19.36
N LYS A 127 -1.84 5.00 18.90
CA LYS A 127 -1.18 6.17 18.30
C LYS A 127 -0.28 5.84 17.11
N LYS A 128 -0.67 4.87 16.27
CA LYS A 128 0.00 4.59 14.98
C LYS A 128 0.11 5.89 14.16
N PRO A 129 1.28 6.19 13.55
CA PRO A 129 2.45 5.32 13.38
C PRO A 129 3.42 5.26 14.57
N LEU A 130 3.25 6.10 15.61
CA LEU A 130 4.17 6.16 16.76
C LEU A 130 4.33 4.79 17.43
N PHE A 131 3.27 3.96 17.44
CA PHE A 131 3.30 2.58 17.92
C PHE A 131 4.45 1.74 17.34
N PHE A 132 4.75 1.91 16.05
CA PHE A 132 5.77 1.15 15.33
C PHE A 132 7.17 1.78 15.45
N ASP A 133 7.26 2.97 16.04
CA ASP A 133 8.51 3.66 16.36
C ASP A 133 8.71 3.57 17.90
N ALA A 134 8.77 4.70 18.62
CA ALA A 134 9.01 4.71 20.07
C ALA A 134 7.82 4.20 20.93
N GLY A 135 6.62 4.22 20.38
CA GLY A 135 5.38 3.88 21.07
C GLY A 135 5.07 4.75 22.28
N THR A 136 4.23 4.22 23.17
CA THR A 136 3.86 4.83 24.45
C THR A 136 3.87 3.80 25.56
N ILE A 137 3.60 4.25 26.79
CA ILE A 137 3.47 3.37 27.95
C ILE A 137 2.27 2.44 27.75
N LEU A 138 2.49 1.12 27.89
CA LEU A 138 1.42 0.14 27.92
C LEU A 138 0.70 0.17 29.27
N ARG A 139 -0.62 0.33 29.26
CA ARG A 139 -1.46 0.31 30.46
C ARG A 139 -2.59 -0.71 30.31
N ALA A 140 -2.98 -1.35 31.41
CA ALA A 140 -4.16 -2.22 31.42
C ALA A 140 -5.42 -1.37 31.69
N LEU A 141 -6.52 -1.72 31.06
CA LEU A 141 -7.82 -1.10 31.33
C LEU A 141 -8.60 -1.95 32.33
N ASP A 142 -9.19 -1.31 33.32
CA ASP A 142 -10.21 -1.92 34.16
C ASP A 142 -11.58 -1.77 33.49
N GLU A 143 -12.13 -2.89 33.01
CA GLU A 143 -13.41 -2.94 32.30
C GLU A 143 -14.59 -2.47 33.15
N ASN A 144 -14.52 -2.62 34.48
CA ASN A 144 -15.63 -2.23 35.37
C ASN A 144 -15.71 -0.71 35.54
N THR A 145 -14.54 -0.05 35.56
CA THR A 145 -14.44 1.39 35.80
C THR A 145 -14.18 2.19 34.53
N GLY A 146 -13.75 1.54 33.45
CA GLY A 146 -13.28 2.19 32.22
C GLY A 146 -11.99 2.99 32.39
N HIS A 147 -11.31 2.85 33.53
CA HIS A 147 -10.10 3.59 33.85
C HIS A 147 -8.84 2.79 33.54
N LEU A 148 -7.78 3.50 33.16
CA LEU A 148 -6.46 2.92 32.96
C LEU A 148 -5.77 2.69 34.30
N SER A 149 -5.10 1.55 34.42
CA SER A 149 -4.25 1.20 35.55
C SER A 149 -3.21 2.30 35.80
N ILE A 150 -2.97 2.62 37.07
CA ILE A 150 -1.85 3.48 37.46
C ILE A 150 -0.55 2.70 37.26
N GLY A 151 0.33 3.20 36.39
CA GLY A 151 1.64 2.60 36.12
C GLY A 151 1.73 1.84 34.80
N HIS A 152 2.84 1.13 34.61
CA HIS A 152 3.17 0.38 33.40
C HIS A 152 2.73 -1.07 33.57
N HIS A 153 2.07 -1.64 32.56
CA HIS A 153 1.81 -3.06 32.51
C HIS A 153 3.07 -3.81 32.08
N ILE A 154 3.60 -4.65 32.98
CA ILE A 154 4.81 -5.46 32.76
C ILE A 154 4.54 -6.97 32.70
N GLY A 155 3.30 -7.38 32.96
CA GLY A 155 2.91 -8.78 32.98
C GLY A 155 2.59 -9.35 31.59
N PRO A 156 2.36 -10.67 31.48
CA PRO A 156 1.87 -11.27 30.24
C PRO A 156 0.53 -10.66 29.83
N LEU A 157 0.26 -10.63 28.52
CA LEU A 157 -1.06 -10.25 28.02
C LEU A 157 -2.05 -11.39 28.28
N GLN A 158 -3.23 -11.03 28.78
CA GLN A 158 -4.30 -11.98 29.07
C GLN A 158 -5.39 -11.90 28.01
N SER A 159 -5.90 -13.06 27.60
CA SER A 159 -7.00 -13.13 26.64
C SER A 159 -8.24 -12.41 27.15
N GLY A 160 -8.87 -11.62 26.27
CA GLY A 160 -10.05 -10.83 26.63
C GLY A 160 -9.78 -9.58 27.46
N LYS A 161 -8.52 -9.32 27.88
CA LYS A 161 -8.14 -8.07 28.54
C LYS A 161 -7.78 -6.99 27.54
N ILE A 162 -8.12 -5.76 27.93
CA ILE A 162 -7.93 -4.57 27.11
C ILE A 162 -6.73 -3.79 27.65
N TYR A 163 -5.88 -3.37 26.73
CA TYR A 163 -4.70 -2.57 26.98
C TYR A 163 -4.78 -1.28 26.17
N SER A 164 -4.08 -0.24 26.64
CA SER A 164 -4.03 1.06 25.98
C SER A 164 -2.59 1.49 25.78
N GLY A 165 -2.29 2.05 24.60
CA GLY A 165 -0.96 2.50 24.21
C GLY A 165 -0.01 1.36 23.87
N GLY A 166 1.20 1.41 24.42
CA GLY A 166 2.27 0.45 24.15
C GLY A 166 3.11 0.77 22.91
N SER A 167 4.04 -0.14 22.61
CA SER A 167 4.88 -0.13 21.42
C SER A 167 4.84 -1.49 20.74
N CYS A 168 5.18 -1.52 19.45
CA CYS A 168 5.23 -2.77 18.70
C CYS A 168 6.29 -3.72 19.23
N GLU A 169 7.43 -3.21 19.72
CA GLU A 169 8.48 -4.02 20.35
C GLU A 169 7.93 -4.78 21.57
N VAL A 170 7.31 -4.06 22.52
CA VAL A 170 6.73 -4.64 23.72
C VAL A 170 5.61 -5.61 23.35
N PHE A 171 4.73 -5.24 22.41
CA PHE A 171 3.64 -6.09 21.98
C PHE A 171 4.15 -7.40 21.35
N THR A 172 5.13 -7.33 20.46
CA THR A 172 5.72 -8.49 19.77
C THR A 172 6.37 -9.45 20.77
N GLN A 173 7.08 -8.93 21.77
CA GLN A 173 7.65 -9.72 22.86
C GLN A 173 6.56 -10.43 23.67
N LEU A 174 5.48 -9.74 24.00
CA LEU A 174 4.40 -10.29 24.83
C LEU A 174 3.56 -11.35 24.11
N ILE A 175 3.34 -11.21 22.80
CA ILE A 175 2.57 -12.21 22.02
C ILE A 175 3.42 -13.43 21.61
N GLY A 176 4.76 -13.28 21.61
CA GLY A 176 5.71 -14.34 21.25
C GLY A 176 5.73 -14.68 19.76
N ALA A 177 5.40 -13.73 18.88
CA ALA A 177 5.37 -13.91 17.43
C ALA A 177 6.55 -13.17 16.78
N ARG A 178 7.10 -13.70 15.68
CA ARG A 178 8.08 -12.97 14.87
C ARG A 178 7.35 -12.21 13.75
N GLY A 179 8.05 -11.29 13.08
CA GLY A 179 7.40 -10.43 12.09
C GLY A 179 6.64 -11.20 11.01
N LYS A 180 7.26 -12.24 10.43
CA LYS A 180 6.65 -13.06 9.37
C LYS A 180 5.48 -13.93 9.85
N ASP A 181 5.31 -14.08 11.17
CA ASP A 181 4.23 -14.87 11.77
C ASP A 181 2.93 -14.04 11.92
N VAL A 182 2.99 -12.72 11.66
CA VAL A 182 1.85 -11.78 11.80
C VAL A 182 1.36 -11.33 10.43
N LEU A 183 0.05 -11.45 10.18
CA LEU A 183 -0.65 -10.77 9.08
C LEU A 183 -1.47 -9.61 9.67
N TYR A 184 -1.04 -8.39 9.39
CA TYR A 184 -1.70 -7.18 9.88
C TYR A 184 -2.58 -6.56 8.79
N ALA A 185 -3.88 -6.49 9.07
CA ALA A 185 -4.87 -5.88 8.20
C ALA A 185 -5.16 -4.43 8.62
N GLY A 186 -5.11 -3.51 7.66
CA GLY A 186 -5.41 -2.09 7.89
C GLY A 186 -5.69 -1.34 6.60
N ASP A 187 -6.30 -0.18 6.72
CA ASP A 187 -6.66 0.72 5.62
C ASP A 187 -5.64 1.85 5.42
N HIS A 188 -4.93 2.23 6.49
CA HIS A 188 -3.97 3.33 6.43
C HIS A 188 -2.62 2.88 5.84
N ILE A 189 -2.43 3.11 4.54
CA ILE A 189 -1.24 2.68 3.78
C ILE A 189 0.09 3.06 4.44
N PHE A 190 0.19 4.25 5.05
CA PHE A 190 1.42 4.68 5.70
C PHE A 190 1.57 4.09 7.11
N GLY A 191 0.59 4.34 7.97
CA GLY A 191 0.70 4.05 9.40
C GLY A 191 0.51 2.58 9.73
N ASP A 192 -0.28 1.84 8.95
CA ASP A 192 -0.57 0.44 9.20
C ASP A 192 0.29 -0.48 8.34
N ILE A 193 0.42 -0.17 7.04
CA ILE A 193 1.07 -1.08 6.08
C ILE A 193 2.57 -0.79 5.98
N LEU A 194 2.96 0.41 5.54
CA LEU A 194 4.37 0.76 5.32
C LEU A 194 5.20 0.63 6.60
N LYS A 195 4.71 1.20 7.71
CA LYS A 195 5.42 1.19 9.00
C LYS A 195 5.58 -0.21 9.58
N SER A 196 4.52 -1.03 9.60
CA SER A 196 4.61 -2.40 10.11
C SER A 196 5.53 -3.29 9.26
N LYS A 197 5.48 -3.14 7.93
CA LYS A 197 6.34 -3.86 6.98
C LYS A 197 7.81 -3.48 7.17
N LYS A 198 8.13 -2.18 7.18
CA LYS A 198 9.53 -1.70 7.25
C LYS A 198 10.18 -1.89 8.62
N LYS A 199 9.45 -1.61 9.71
CA LYS A 199 10.04 -1.62 11.06
C LYS A 199 10.08 -3.00 11.70
N VAL A 200 9.10 -3.85 11.38
CA VAL A 200 8.88 -5.12 12.10
C VAL A 200 8.90 -6.32 11.17
N GLY A 201 8.76 -6.11 9.86
CA GLY A 201 8.68 -7.20 8.89
C GLY A 201 7.35 -7.96 8.96
N TRP A 202 6.28 -7.33 9.45
CA TRP A 202 4.94 -7.91 9.44
C TRP A 202 4.47 -8.19 8.02
N ARG A 203 3.72 -9.28 7.84
CA ARG A 203 2.96 -9.48 6.60
C ARG A 203 1.76 -8.54 6.62
N THR A 204 1.40 -8.01 5.46
CA THR A 204 0.45 -6.89 5.39
C THR A 204 -0.73 -7.18 4.49
N PHE A 205 -1.94 -6.86 4.96
CA PHE A 205 -3.17 -6.88 4.20
C PHE A 205 -3.74 -5.46 4.12
N LEU A 206 -3.72 -4.84 2.95
CA LEU A 206 -4.30 -3.51 2.74
C LEU A 206 -5.78 -3.62 2.38
N VAL A 207 -6.64 -2.99 3.19
CA VAL A 207 -8.06 -2.83 2.88
C VAL A 207 -8.26 -1.51 2.13
N VAL A 208 -8.85 -1.56 0.92
CA VAL A 208 -9.13 -0.39 0.07
C VAL A 208 -10.61 -0.37 -0.30
N PRO A 209 -11.51 0.19 0.53
CA PRO A 209 -12.95 0.13 0.29
C PRO A 209 -13.37 0.67 -1.10
N GLU A 210 -12.69 1.69 -1.61
CA GLU A 210 -12.93 2.29 -2.92
C GLU A 210 -12.67 1.32 -4.09
N LEU A 211 -11.92 0.25 -3.85
CA LEU A 211 -11.56 -0.74 -4.87
C LEU A 211 -12.80 -1.37 -5.52
N THR A 212 -13.92 -1.50 -4.81
CA THR A 212 -15.17 -2.02 -5.39
C THR A 212 -15.66 -1.14 -6.55
N ASN A 213 -15.70 0.17 -6.35
CA ASN A 213 -16.09 1.12 -7.39
C ASN A 213 -15.03 1.19 -8.50
N GLU A 214 -13.75 1.16 -8.14
CA GLU A 214 -12.63 1.15 -9.09
C GLU A 214 -12.71 -0.05 -10.05
N ILE A 215 -12.97 -1.25 -9.53
CA ILE A 215 -13.15 -2.47 -10.35
C ILE A 215 -14.37 -2.34 -11.27
N TYR A 216 -15.48 -1.76 -10.77
CA TYR A 216 -16.67 -1.54 -11.59
C TYR A 216 -16.38 -0.61 -12.77
N VAL A 217 -15.77 0.55 -12.52
CA VAL A 217 -15.43 1.52 -13.57
C VAL A 217 -14.38 0.93 -14.52
N TRP A 218 -13.35 0.26 -14.01
CA TRP A 218 -12.33 -0.43 -14.79
C TRP A 218 -12.93 -1.40 -15.81
N LYS A 219 -13.87 -2.24 -15.37
CA LYS A 219 -14.58 -3.18 -16.25
C LYS A 219 -15.49 -2.47 -17.25
N LYS A 220 -16.25 -1.48 -16.80
CA LYS A 220 -17.23 -0.76 -17.65
C LYS A 220 -16.57 0.10 -18.73
N LYS A 221 -15.37 0.63 -18.45
CA LYS A 221 -14.63 1.56 -19.32
C LYS A 221 -13.38 0.92 -19.94
N SER A 222 -13.33 -0.40 -20.06
CA SER A 222 -12.19 -1.14 -20.62
C SER A 222 -11.77 -0.62 -22.00
N SER A 223 -12.73 -0.23 -22.84
CA SER A 223 -12.45 0.31 -24.17
C SER A 223 -11.60 1.60 -24.16
N LEU A 224 -11.72 2.43 -23.12
CA LEU A 224 -10.87 3.62 -22.97
C LEU A 224 -9.43 3.22 -22.62
N PHE A 225 -9.26 2.17 -21.81
CA PHE A 225 -7.94 1.61 -21.49
C PHE A 225 -7.27 0.99 -22.71
N ASP A 226 -8.01 0.15 -23.45
CA ASP A 226 -7.52 -0.47 -24.68
C ASP A 226 -7.13 0.61 -25.71
N ARG A 227 -7.95 1.67 -25.83
CA ARG A 227 -7.64 2.80 -26.69
C ARG A 227 -6.40 3.55 -26.24
N LEU A 228 -6.24 3.80 -24.94
CA LEU A 228 -5.06 4.48 -24.40
C LEU A 228 -3.79 3.67 -24.66
N GLN A 229 -3.83 2.36 -24.40
CA GLN A 229 -2.71 1.45 -24.67
C GLN A 229 -2.37 1.39 -26.16
N TYR A 230 -3.38 1.35 -27.03
CA TYR A 230 -3.17 1.41 -28.48
C TYR A 230 -2.46 2.70 -28.91
N LEU A 231 -2.87 3.85 -28.35
CA LEU A 231 -2.25 5.14 -28.68
C LEU A 231 -0.82 5.24 -28.13
N ASP A 232 -0.55 4.73 -26.93
CA ASP A 232 0.80 4.67 -26.35
C ASP A 232 1.73 3.77 -27.18
N ASN A 233 1.24 2.61 -27.65
CA ASN A 233 2.00 1.74 -28.55
C ASN A 233 2.28 2.42 -29.91
N LYS A 234 1.27 3.07 -30.51
CA LYS A 234 1.45 3.83 -31.76
C LYS A 234 2.46 4.96 -31.58
N LEU A 235 2.52 5.57 -30.41
CA LEU A 235 3.52 6.58 -30.07
C LEU A 235 4.91 5.95 -30.01
N ALA A 236 5.06 4.79 -29.35
CA ALA A 236 6.32 4.07 -29.30
C ALA A 236 6.80 3.64 -30.71
N ASP A 237 5.91 3.11 -31.55
CA ASP A 237 6.22 2.67 -32.91
C ASP A 237 6.74 3.82 -33.79
N ALA A 238 6.22 5.04 -33.61
CA ALA A 238 6.71 6.21 -34.34
C ALA A 238 8.19 6.54 -34.04
N TYR A 239 8.70 6.13 -32.88
CA TYR A 239 10.09 6.35 -32.47
C TYR A 239 10.97 5.10 -32.58
N LYS A 240 10.39 3.93 -32.87
CA LYS A 240 11.06 2.61 -32.75
C LYS A 240 12.32 2.46 -33.59
N ASP A 241 12.28 2.95 -34.83
CA ASP A 241 13.37 2.79 -35.80
C ASP A 241 14.32 4.01 -35.83
N MET A 242 14.15 4.95 -34.90
CA MET A 242 15.01 6.13 -34.81
C MET A 242 16.33 5.79 -34.11
N ASN A 243 17.42 6.39 -34.59
CA ASN A 243 18.77 6.26 -34.03
C ASN A 243 19.40 7.64 -33.78
N ILE A 244 20.61 7.66 -33.23
CA ILE A 244 21.33 8.92 -32.92
C ILE A 244 21.60 9.80 -34.16
N GLU A 245 21.58 9.21 -35.35
CA GLU A 245 21.82 9.90 -36.63
C GLU A 245 20.54 10.45 -37.26
N THR A 246 19.37 10.05 -36.75
CA THR A 246 18.07 10.48 -37.26
C THR A 246 17.83 11.95 -36.93
N ARG A 247 17.80 12.82 -37.96
CA ARG A 247 17.65 14.28 -37.79
C ARG A 247 16.21 14.77 -37.80
N GLU A 248 15.29 14.00 -38.36
CA GLU A 248 13.87 14.36 -38.46
C GLU A 248 13.08 13.71 -37.34
N GLN A 249 12.28 14.51 -36.64
CA GLN A 249 11.42 14.02 -35.56
C GLN A 249 10.02 13.69 -36.12
N PRO A 250 9.41 12.54 -35.73
CA PRO A 250 8.04 12.24 -36.11
C PRO A 250 7.06 13.26 -35.53
N ASP A 251 6.11 13.73 -36.35
CA ASP A 251 5.02 14.58 -35.87
C ASP A 251 3.98 13.74 -35.10
N VAL A 252 4.06 13.85 -33.78
CA VAL A 252 3.17 13.15 -32.85
C VAL A 252 2.23 14.11 -32.10
N ALA A 253 2.07 15.36 -32.57
CA ALA A 253 1.29 16.37 -31.86
C ALA A 253 -0.18 15.96 -31.71
N ASN A 254 -0.79 15.45 -32.78
CA ASN A 254 -2.16 14.95 -32.78
C ASN A 254 -2.31 13.72 -31.88
N LEU A 255 -1.35 12.79 -31.94
CA LEU A 255 -1.36 11.59 -31.12
C LEU A 255 -1.28 11.93 -29.62
N ARG A 256 -0.40 12.85 -29.22
CA ARG A 256 -0.31 13.36 -27.84
C ARG A 256 -1.57 14.10 -27.40
N LYS A 257 -2.31 14.73 -28.32
CA LYS A 257 -3.60 15.36 -28.01
C LYS A 257 -4.68 14.30 -27.77
N GLU A 258 -4.73 13.26 -28.59
CA GLU A 258 -5.65 12.12 -28.41
C GLU A 258 -5.39 11.39 -27.09
N ILE A 259 -4.12 11.07 -26.76
CA ILE A 259 -3.74 10.43 -25.50
C ILE A 259 -4.25 11.24 -24.31
N ARG A 260 -4.04 12.57 -24.32
CA ARG A 260 -4.53 13.46 -23.25
C ARG A 260 -6.05 13.50 -23.17
N ALA A 261 -6.74 13.51 -24.30
CA ALA A 261 -8.20 13.51 -24.33
C ALA A 261 -8.79 12.22 -23.74
N VAL A 262 -8.25 11.06 -24.15
CA VAL A 262 -8.66 9.74 -23.64
C VAL A 262 -8.35 9.63 -22.15
N ALA A 263 -7.15 10.04 -21.71
CA ALA A 263 -6.81 10.03 -20.30
C ALA A 263 -7.77 10.90 -19.47
N GLN A 264 -8.12 12.11 -19.93
CA GLN A 264 -9.09 12.96 -19.24
C GLN A 264 -10.50 12.35 -19.18
N GLU A 265 -10.96 11.72 -20.25
CA GLU A 265 -12.25 11.02 -20.27
C GLU A 265 -12.25 9.83 -19.28
N MET A 266 -11.13 9.12 -19.22
CA MET A 266 -10.92 8.03 -18.28
C MET A 266 -10.99 8.54 -16.83
N GLU A 267 -10.27 9.60 -16.47
CA GLU A 267 -10.31 10.19 -15.12
C GLU A 267 -11.73 10.60 -14.70
N ARG A 268 -12.45 11.29 -15.60
CA ARG A 268 -13.84 11.72 -15.35
C ARG A 268 -14.79 10.54 -15.07
N SER A 269 -14.45 9.34 -15.53
CA SER A 269 -15.26 8.14 -15.28
C SER A 269 -15.16 7.65 -13.84
N TYR A 270 -14.09 7.99 -13.11
CA TYR A 270 -13.88 7.65 -11.70
C TYR A 270 -14.39 8.74 -10.76
N GLY A 271 -14.31 10.01 -11.18
CA GLY A 271 -14.79 11.14 -10.41
C GLY A 271 -14.01 12.41 -10.74
N LEU A 272 -14.16 13.44 -9.91
CA LEU A 272 -13.50 14.74 -10.12
C LEU A 272 -11.97 14.64 -10.06
N LEU A 273 -11.44 13.80 -9.17
CA LEU A 273 -10.00 13.62 -8.95
C LEU A 273 -9.41 12.40 -9.67
N GLY A 274 -10.21 11.70 -10.47
CA GLY A 274 -9.74 10.51 -11.16
C GLY A 274 -9.70 9.25 -10.30
N SER A 275 -8.96 8.24 -10.78
CA SER A 275 -8.77 6.97 -10.07
C SER A 275 -7.75 7.13 -8.93
N ILE A 276 -7.96 6.41 -7.81
CA ILE A 276 -6.98 6.35 -6.72
C ILE A 276 -5.68 5.67 -7.16
N PHE A 277 -5.73 4.82 -8.20
CA PHE A 277 -4.59 3.98 -8.60
C PHE A 277 -3.78 4.56 -9.76
N ARG A 278 -4.36 5.41 -10.61
CA ARG A 278 -3.70 5.89 -11.83
C ARG A 278 -4.27 7.19 -12.36
N SER A 279 -3.46 7.88 -13.16
CA SER A 279 -3.91 8.90 -14.10
C SER A 279 -3.50 8.50 -15.52
N GLY A 280 -4.46 8.12 -16.36
CA GLY A 280 -4.19 7.47 -17.64
C GLY A 280 -3.32 6.22 -17.48
N SER A 281 -2.17 6.19 -18.16
CA SER A 281 -1.20 5.09 -18.09
C SER A 281 -0.21 5.18 -16.91
N ARG A 282 -0.29 6.24 -16.09
CA ARG A 282 0.66 6.49 -14.99
C ARG A 282 0.08 6.08 -13.64
N HIS A 283 0.80 5.28 -12.89
CA HIS A 283 0.47 4.93 -11.51
C HIS A 283 0.53 6.15 -10.58
N THR A 284 -0.41 6.24 -9.64
CA THR A 284 -0.37 7.20 -8.53
C THR A 284 0.68 6.80 -7.50
N PHE A 285 1.00 7.73 -6.60
CA PHE A 285 1.83 7.42 -5.45
C PHE A 285 1.20 6.34 -4.54
N PHE A 286 -0.13 6.36 -4.40
CA PHE A 286 -0.85 5.35 -3.63
C PHE A 286 -0.66 3.94 -4.20
N SER A 287 -0.82 3.76 -5.52
CA SER A 287 -0.62 2.44 -6.14
C SER A 287 0.83 1.96 -6.05
N ALA A 288 1.81 2.85 -6.24
CA ALA A 288 3.21 2.52 -6.04
C ALA A 288 3.51 2.03 -4.60
N GLN A 289 2.91 2.67 -3.59
CA GLN A 289 3.03 2.22 -2.20
C GLN A 289 2.32 0.89 -1.95
N ALA A 290 1.09 0.73 -2.45
CA ALA A 290 0.32 -0.50 -2.30
C ALA A 290 1.08 -1.69 -2.90
N MET A 291 1.59 -1.56 -4.13
CA MET A 291 2.36 -2.60 -4.81
C MET A 291 3.65 -2.96 -4.07
N ARG A 292 4.30 -1.99 -3.40
CA ARG A 292 5.59 -2.20 -2.72
C ARG A 292 5.44 -2.75 -1.31
N TYR A 293 4.42 -2.33 -0.56
CA TYR A 293 4.34 -2.56 0.89
C TYR A 293 3.18 -3.45 1.33
N ALA A 294 2.12 -3.60 0.53
CA ALA A 294 1.03 -4.52 0.83
C ALA A 294 1.31 -5.89 0.22
N ASP A 295 1.45 -6.94 1.04
CA ASP A 295 1.59 -8.31 0.52
C ASP A 295 0.31 -8.79 -0.16
N ILE A 296 -0.84 -8.41 0.40
CA ILE A 296 -2.17 -8.68 -0.13
C ILE A 296 -2.98 -7.39 -0.02
N TYR A 297 -3.88 -7.13 -0.97
CA TYR A 297 -4.86 -6.06 -0.84
C TYR A 297 -6.22 -6.49 -1.39
N SER A 298 -7.28 -5.88 -0.88
CA SER A 298 -8.66 -6.19 -1.24
C SER A 298 -9.58 -5.05 -0.84
N PHE A 299 -10.80 -5.01 -1.36
CA PHE A 299 -11.80 -4.03 -0.91
C PHE A 299 -12.29 -4.30 0.52
N SER A 300 -12.18 -5.55 0.96
CA SER A 300 -12.52 -5.98 2.32
C SER A 300 -11.65 -7.15 2.76
N CYS A 301 -11.36 -7.23 4.06
CA CYS A 301 -10.70 -8.37 4.68
C CYS A 301 -11.60 -9.62 4.75
N PHE A 302 -12.93 -9.47 4.63
CA PHE A 302 -13.87 -10.60 4.60
C PHE A 302 -13.62 -11.56 3.44
N ASN A 303 -12.99 -11.09 2.36
CA ASN A 303 -12.63 -11.94 1.23
C ASN A 303 -11.69 -13.09 1.62
N LEU A 304 -11.00 -13.02 2.77
CA LEU A 304 -10.24 -14.14 3.33
C LEU A 304 -11.10 -15.37 3.63
N LEU A 305 -12.41 -15.21 3.89
CA LEU A 305 -13.35 -16.31 4.11
C LEU A 305 -13.47 -17.27 2.93
N HIS A 306 -13.18 -16.79 1.73
CA HIS A 306 -13.26 -17.57 0.50
C HIS A 306 -11.98 -18.38 0.22
N TYR A 307 -10.96 -18.28 1.08
CA TYR A 307 -9.71 -19.02 0.96
C TYR A 307 -9.54 -20.00 2.13
N PRO A 308 -8.98 -21.19 1.90
CA PRO A 308 -8.60 -22.08 2.99
C PRO A 308 -7.45 -21.47 3.81
N LEU A 309 -7.38 -21.75 5.11
CA LEU A 309 -6.32 -21.21 5.98
C LEU A 309 -4.89 -21.67 5.60
N CYS A 310 -4.76 -22.71 4.78
CA CYS A 310 -3.49 -23.17 4.23
C CYS A 310 -3.26 -22.70 2.79
N TYR A 311 -4.00 -21.68 2.33
CA TYR A 311 -3.83 -21.12 0.99
C TYR A 311 -2.48 -20.42 0.85
N MET A 312 -1.81 -20.68 -0.27
CA MET A 312 -0.56 -20.02 -0.63
C MET A 312 -0.84 -18.97 -1.70
N PHE A 313 -0.94 -17.70 -1.29
CA PHE A 313 -1.05 -16.58 -2.22
C PHE A 313 0.24 -16.47 -3.05
N ARG A 314 0.10 -16.43 -4.40
CA ARG A 314 1.22 -16.34 -5.33
C ARG A 314 1.15 -15.05 -6.13
N ALA A 315 2.30 -14.39 -6.25
CA ALA A 315 2.53 -13.34 -7.24
C ALA A 315 3.50 -13.88 -8.32
N PRO A 316 3.40 -13.42 -9.57
CA PRO A 316 4.41 -13.69 -10.59
C PRO A 316 5.80 -13.21 -10.14
N THR A 317 6.85 -13.91 -10.59
CA THR A 317 8.23 -13.48 -10.36
C THR A 317 8.50 -12.17 -11.09
N MET A 318 9.01 -11.17 -10.37
CA MET A 318 9.40 -9.90 -10.97
C MET A 318 10.78 -10.04 -11.60
N LEU A 319 10.83 -9.98 -12.92
CA LEU A 319 12.08 -10.00 -13.69
C LEU A 319 12.56 -8.58 -13.96
N MET A 320 13.87 -8.37 -13.86
CA MET A 320 14.53 -7.17 -14.33
C MET A 320 14.48 -7.11 -15.88
N PRO A 321 14.59 -5.92 -16.49
CA PRO A 321 14.44 -5.80 -17.95
C PRO A 321 15.39 -6.69 -18.77
N HIS A 322 16.61 -6.94 -18.28
CA HIS A 322 17.59 -7.79 -18.97
C HIS A 322 17.25 -9.28 -18.88
N GLU A 323 16.55 -9.71 -17.82
CA GLU A 323 16.11 -11.10 -17.63
C GLU A 323 14.90 -11.44 -18.52
N SER A 324 14.12 -10.43 -18.94
CA SER A 324 12.95 -10.62 -19.81
C SER A 324 13.28 -10.53 -21.30
N THR A 325 14.42 -9.95 -21.67
CA THR A 325 14.76 -9.64 -23.08
C THR A 325 15.79 -10.60 -23.68
N VAL A 326 16.44 -11.42 -22.87
CA VAL A 326 17.44 -12.40 -23.32
C VAL A 326 16.90 -13.81 -23.08
N PRO A 327 16.58 -14.58 -24.13
CA PRO A 327 16.23 -15.99 -23.99
C PRO A 327 17.40 -16.76 -23.37
N HIS A 328 17.12 -17.69 -22.45
CA HIS A 328 18.16 -18.56 -21.87
C HIS A 328 18.94 -19.39 -22.92
N SER A 329 18.35 -19.59 -24.10
CA SER A 329 18.96 -20.31 -25.22
C SER A 329 19.93 -19.46 -26.07
N ASP A 330 19.76 -18.12 -26.07
CA ASP A 330 20.45 -17.23 -27.00
C ASP A 330 21.65 -16.57 -26.33
N SER A 331 22.77 -17.27 -26.32
CA SER A 331 24.07 -16.67 -26.04
C SER A 331 24.71 -16.18 -27.34
N ARG A 332 25.14 -14.91 -27.37
CA ARG A 332 26.01 -14.39 -28.46
C ARG A 332 27.41 -15.00 -28.45
N ILE A 333 27.75 -15.73 -27.39
CA ILE A 333 29.02 -16.41 -27.20
C ILE A 333 28.76 -17.89 -27.48
N GLY A 334 29.47 -18.48 -28.43
CA GLY A 334 29.24 -19.83 -28.96
C GLY A 334 29.33 -20.95 -27.92
N SER A 335 29.83 -20.66 -26.72
CA SER A 335 29.63 -21.49 -25.53
C SER A 335 29.80 -20.64 -24.26
N PHE A 336 29.13 -21.01 -23.16
CA PHE A 336 29.39 -20.40 -21.85
C PHE A 336 30.82 -20.67 -21.33
N ALA A 337 31.61 -21.53 -21.99
CA ALA A 337 32.99 -21.85 -21.58
C ALA A 337 33.92 -20.63 -21.65
N ASP A 338 33.71 -19.70 -22.59
CA ASP A 338 34.51 -18.46 -22.68
C ASP A 338 34.19 -17.46 -21.54
N LEU A 339 32.99 -17.57 -20.94
CA LEU A 339 32.58 -16.79 -19.76
C LEU A 339 33.03 -17.45 -18.45
N GLU A 340 33.17 -18.77 -18.40
CA GLU A 340 33.73 -19.49 -17.24
C GLU A 340 35.21 -19.14 -17.00
N GLU A 341 35.98 -18.86 -18.07
CA GLU A 341 37.35 -18.34 -17.95
C GLU A 341 37.42 -16.88 -17.50
N THR A 342 36.31 -16.14 -17.60
CA THR A 342 36.25 -14.71 -17.27
C THR A 342 35.62 -14.51 -15.88
N PRO A 343 36.41 -14.31 -14.80
CA PRO A 343 35.88 -14.28 -13.45
C PRO A 343 34.87 -13.14 -13.28
N CYS A 344 33.64 -13.50 -12.91
CA CYS A 344 32.56 -12.61 -12.49
C CYS A 344 33.11 -11.63 -11.44
N GLY A 345 32.85 -10.33 -11.61
CA GLY A 345 33.56 -9.20 -10.99
C GLY A 345 33.57 -9.09 -9.45
N LEU A 346 33.05 -10.08 -8.71
CA LEU A 346 33.17 -10.14 -7.25
C LEU A 346 34.57 -10.59 -6.77
N ARG A 347 35.43 -11.14 -7.64
CA ARG A 347 36.85 -11.39 -7.33
C ARG A 347 37.80 -10.19 -7.58
N ARG A 348 37.29 -9.03 -7.98
CA ARG A 348 38.12 -7.91 -8.48
C ARG A 348 38.55 -6.88 -7.43
N ARG A 349 38.59 -7.21 -6.13
CA ARG A 349 39.09 -6.29 -5.09
C ARG A 349 40.34 -6.76 -4.35
N SER A 350 40.94 -7.88 -4.73
CA SER A 350 42.06 -8.45 -3.97
C SER A 350 43.12 -9.14 -4.83
N TYR A 351 43.48 -8.57 -5.98
CA TYR A 351 44.81 -8.81 -6.57
C TYR A 351 45.32 -7.53 -7.21
N ALA A 352 46.15 -6.81 -6.46
CA ALA A 352 47.07 -5.86 -7.02
C ALA A 352 48.11 -6.63 -7.84
N VAL A 353 48.06 -6.56 -9.17
CA VAL A 353 49.23 -6.86 -10.00
C VAL A 353 49.30 -5.88 -11.17
N THR A 354 50.53 -5.38 -11.29
CA THR A 354 51.13 -4.42 -12.20
C THR A 354 51.09 -4.79 -13.69
N SER A 355 50.96 -3.75 -14.52
CA SER A 355 51.50 -3.55 -15.89
C SER A 355 51.39 -4.69 -16.92
N ALA A 356 50.55 -4.50 -17.94
CA ALA A 356 50.96 -4.19 -19.33
C ALA A 356 49.71 -4.04 -20.22
N ASN A 357 49.76 -3.08 -21.14
CA ASN A 357 48.66 -2.57 -22.00
C ASN A 357 47.69 -3.61 -22.60
N PRO A 358 46.37 -3.33 -22.60
CA PRO A 358 45.45 -3.93 -23.56
C PRO A 358 45.00 -2.88 -24.60
N THR A 359 45.33 -3.11 -25.87
CA THR A 359 44.68 -2.45 -27.02
C THR A 359 43.23 -2.92 -27.12
N PHE A 360 42.28 -2.00 -27.02
CA PHE A 360 40.85 -2.23 -27.11
C PHE A 360 40.40 -2.20 -28.58
N ILE A 361 39.95 -3.33 -29.14
CA ILE A 361 39.35 -3.40 -30.48
C ILE A 361 37.83 -3.50 -30.30
N ARG A 362 37.08 -2.55 -30.87
CA ARG A 362 35.60 -2.55 -30.86
C ARG A 362 35.07 -3.59 -31.86
N PRO A 363 34.07 -4.42 -31.50
CA PRO A 363 33.33 -5.18 -32.48
C PRO A 363 32.32 -4.23 -33.17
N GLU A 364 32.73 -3.65 -34.29
CA GLU A 364 31.78 -3.19 -35.30
C GLU A 364 31.15 -4.44 -35.95
N VAL A 365 29.89 -4.33 -36.38
CA VAL A 365 29.11 -5.38 -37.07
C VAL A 365 28.36 -6.38 -36.16
N SER A 366 27.22 -5.95 -35.60
CA SER A 366 25.99 -6.78 -35.46
C SER A 366 24.82 -6.01 -34.81
N LEU A 367 24.44 -4.85 -35.37
CA LEU A 367 23.21 -4.14 -34.99
C LEU A 367 22.17 -4.12 -36.11
N THR A 368 21.89 -5.29 -36.68
CA THR A 368 20.66 -5.53 -37.45
C THR A 368 19.87 -6.63 -36.76
N ALA A 369 19.20 -6.29 -35.66
CA ALA A 369 18.25 -7.18 -34.99
C ALA A 369 16.83 -6.69 -35.28
N LYS A 370 16.05 -7.56 -35.93
CA LYS A 370 14.65 -7.39 -36.27
C LYS A 370 13.82 -7.09 -35.01
N GLY A 371 12.78 -6.28 -35.21
CA GLY A 371 11.96 -5.70 -34.16
C GLY A 371 11.45 -6.68 -33.10
N ILE A 372 11.44 -6.16 -31.87
CA ILE A 372 10.87 -6.74 -30.67
C ILE A 372 9.40 -7.10 -30.95
N MET A 373 9.08 -8.40 -30.92
CA MET A 373 7.69 -8.88 -30.79
C MET A 373 7.43 -9.17 -29.31
N ASN A 374 6.42 -8.51 -28.75
CA ASN A 374 5.88 -8.84 -27.42
C ASN A 374 5.09 -10.16 -27.51
N SER A 375 5.68 -11.26 -27.05
CA SER A 375 4.98 -12.54 -26.91
C SER A 375 4.39 -12.69 -25.50
N ASN A 376 3.25 -12.05 -25.26
CA ASN A 376 2.34 -12.44 -24.16
C ASN A 376 1.28 -13.42 -24.68
N LEU A 377 1.72 -14.57 -25.17
CA LEU A 377 0.86 -15.73 -25.42
C LEU A 377 1.56 -16.92 -24.78
N ILE A 378 1.04 -17.33 -23.62
CA ILE A 378 1.44 -18.53 -22.89
C ILE A 378 0.70 -19.71 -23.52
N GLU A 379 1.44 -20.76 -23.90
CA GLU A 379 0.95 -22.15 -23.83
C GLU A 379 1.97 -22.98 -23.03
N ASP A 380 1.41 -23.81 -22.15
CA ASP A 380 2.04 -24.55 -21.05
C ASP A 380 3.06 -25.62 -21.47
N VAL A 381 4.08 -25.85 -20.63
CA VAL A 381 4.65 -27.19 -20.37
C VAL A 381 5.05 -27.33 -18.89
N GLN A 382 4.73 -28.50 -18.34
CA GLN A 382 4.93 -28.95 -16.96
C GLN A 382 6.39 -29.31 -16.58
N GLU A 383 6.56 -29.38 -15.25
CA GLU A 383 7.42 -30.27 -14.44
C GLU A 383 8.78 -29.78 -13.91
N GLY A 384 9.02 -30.10 -12.63
CA GLY A 384 10.33 -30.14 -11.99
C GLY A 384 10.45 -29.33 -10.68
N VAL A 385 10.21 -29.98 -9.55
CA VAL A 385 10.48 -29.45 -8.20
C VAL A 385 11.99 -29.48 -7.94
N GLU A 386 12.56 -28.37 -7.47
CA GLU A 386 13.68 -28.42 -6.53
C GLU A 386 13.68 -27.19 -5.62
N THR A 387 13.90 -27.43 -4.33
CA THR A 387 13.84 -26.45 -3.25
C THR A 387 15.24 -25.95 -2.95
N MET A 388 15.47 -24.65 -3.06
CA MET A 388 16.60 -24.00 -2.39
C MET A 388 16.12 -22.76 -1.65
N PHE A 389 16.36 -22.77 -0.34
CA PHE A 389 16.30 -21.60 0.52
C PHE A 389 17.45 -20.68 0.14
N ASP A 390 17.17 -19.38 -0.03
CA ASP A 390 18.21 -18.39 0.23
C ASP A 390 17.64 -17.10 0.82
N THR A 391 18.38 -16.62 1.80
CA THR A 391 18.14 -15.49 2.67
C THR A 391 18.83 -14.26 2.08
N ALA A 392 18.06 -13.22 1.73
CA ALA A 392 18.63 -11.92 1.41
C ALA A 392 18.17 -10.89 2.44
N GLU A 393 19.14 -10.41 3.20
CA GLU A 393 19.08 -9.28 4.11
C GLU A 393 18.73 -7.99 3.34
N VAL A 394 17.94 -7.13 3.96
CA VAL A 394 17.56 -5.82 3.42
C VAL A 394 18.46 -4.79 4.08
N GLU A 395 19.39 -4.22 3.31
CA GLU A 395 20.18 -3.06 3.74
C GLU A 395 19.32 -1.78 3.74
N ASP A 396 19.54 -0.98 4.78
CA ASP A 396 18.90 0.29 5.07
C ASP A 396 19.26 1.38 4.05
N GLU A 397 18.25 2.03 3.48
CA GLU A 397 18.40 3.37 2.90
C GLU A 397 17.65 4.39 3.76
N GLU A 398 18.37 4.92 4.76
CA GLU A 398 18.09 6.22 5.37
C GLU A 398 18.65 7.33 4.48
N ASN A 399 17.76 8.19 3.98
CA ASN A 399 17.94 9.65 3.96
C ASN A 399 16.83 10.26 3.11
N TYR A 400 15.90 10.97 3.73
CA TYR A 400 15.45 12.30 3.29
C TYR A 400 14.73 12.94 4.48
N LYS A 401 15.36 14.01 5.00
CA LYS A 401 14.80 14.94 5.98
C LYS A 401 13.72 15.81 5.37
#